data_AF-A0A563DXP3-F1
#
_entry.id   AF-A0A563DXP3-F1
#
_cell.length_a   1.000
_cell.length_b   1.000
_cell.length_c   1.000
_cell.angle_alpha   90.00
_cell.angle_beta   90.00
_cell.angle_gamma   90.00
#
_symmetry.space_group_name_H-M   'P 1'
#
loop_
_entity.id
_entity.type
_entity.pdbx_description
1 polymer ?
#
loop_
_entity_poly.entity_id
_entity_poly.type
_entity_poly.pdbx_seq_one_letter_code
_entity_poly.pdbx_strand_id
1 'polypeptide(L)'
;MAWCGGSSLSGVSHFLDGGLLRQRLSTTTWHDTVVRSEVGSTNEELLIDPRPWRVLVADHQTTGRGRLERSWVAPAGTSIAMSASMPLPQDAGRWGWVPLLVGVAVRRALLQLTDLELGLKWPNDVLAREQPGREWRKIAGILCNATGGSHPVVVVGVGLNVHQTAAELPVDTATSLDLCGAHVSREDVVVAVLGALAEVEKGWDTATWDDRYRSACVTLGQEVRIQLSEGEVARGPAVDIDRMGRLVLQTPSGLVPHAVGDVVHVRREPTSTGGQAGRERSAGTMAPPARESQLDRAAFVDSLEARLMGYPRTMRRSDVGDAAQVSGDEASKFWRALGFANARDDDVVFSEADVQALSQVDKIVRDGLLDETTALGLARALGRTTDRMGMWSLQLVTDMVSGENIAEVDSQLAHVSAERVVDLAARLEPLLLYAFRRNLGVAISRLVADSEPETHIGVVRTVGFADLVSYTRLVRQLSERELGALVLRFEALAADVVSQHGGAVVKMVGDEVLFSHPNVEGAVNIAFDLLQAAELDDLMPQMRVGMAGGRVLARLGDIYGNTVNRASRLTTVAQPGTVLVDPGVAEQAQALPEVVATSVDPIELRGIGHMEPWVLTRQADAPEGRS
;
A
#
# COMPACT_ATOMS: atom_id res chain seq x y z
N MET A 1 -10.31 -14.84 -59.52
CA MET A 1 -9.82 -13.46 -59.75
C MET A 1 -10.41 -12.59 -58.66
N ALA A 2 -9.54 -11.83 -58.00
CA ALA A 2 -9.80 -11.01 -56.82
C ALA A 2 -10.86 -9.92 -57.04
N TRP A 3 -11.44 -9.41 -55.96
CA TRP A 3 -11.24 -8.02 -55.51
C TRP A 3 -11.62 -7.89 -54.02
N CYS A 4 -10.71 -7.29 -53.26
CA CYS A 4 -10.84 -6.93 -51.85
C CYS A 4 -11.84 -5.78 -51.66
N GLY A 5 -12.51 -5.76 -50.52
CA GLY A 5 -13.25 -4.60 -50.00
C GLY A 5 -13.26 -4.66 -48.49
N GLY A 6 -12.38 -3.89 -47.85
CA GLY A 6 -12.37 -3.71 -46.41
C GLY A 6 -13.66 -3.02 -45.98
N SER A 7 -14.47 -3.70 -45.17
CA SER A 7 -15.52 -3.05 -44.40
C SER A 7 -14.91 -2.56 -43.09
N SER A 8 -14.62 -1.26 -43.03
CA SER A 8 -14.48 -0.58 -41.74
C SER A 8 -15.79 -0.73 -40.97
N LEU A 9 -15.70 -1.17 -39.71
CA LEU A 9 -16.82 -1.19 -38.77
C LEU A 9 -17.17 0.26 -38.37
N SER A 10 -17.69 1.06 -39.30
CA SER A 10 -18.24 2.39 -39.01
C SER A 10 -19.71 2.22 -38.58
N GLY A 11 -19.95 2.08 -37.28
CA GLY A 11 -21.30 2.17 -36.73
C GLY A 11 -21.55 1.63 -35.32
N VAL A 12 -20.59 0.94 -34.69
CA VAL A 12 -20.74 0.47 -33.30
C VAL A 12 -20.09 1.50 -32.37
N SER A 13 -20.86 2.08 -31.46
CA SER A 13 -20.31 2.92 -30.40
C SER A 13 -19.35 2.07 -29.56
N HIS A 14 -18.09 2.47 -29.47
CA HIS A 14 -17.13 1.88 -28.52
C HIS A 14 -17.39 2.35 -27.07
N PHE A 15 -18.54 2.95 -26.75
CA PHE A 15 -18.95 3.32 -25.39
C PHE A 15 -19.96 2.32 -24.82
N LEU A 16 -19.97 2.16 -23.49
CA LEU A 16 -20.77 1.14 -22.81
C LEU A 16 -22.25 1.53 -22.86
N ASP A 17 -23.10 0.58 -23.23
CA ASP A 17 -24.54 0.77 -23.10
C ASP A 17 -24.98 0.51 -21.65
N GLY A 18 -25.04 1.61 -20.87
CA GLY A 18 -25.49 1.55 -19.48
C GLY A 18 -26.95 1.12 -19.31
N GLY A 19 -27.80 1.30 -20.33
CA GLY A 19 -29.18 0.80 -20.30
C GLY A 19 -29.22 -0.71 -20.41
N LEU A 20 -28.47 -1.26 -21.36
CA LEU A 20 -28.32 -2.71 -21.56
C LEU A 20 -27.71 -3.39 -20.34
N LEU A 21 -26.64 -2.83 -19.76
CA LEU A 21 -26.01 -3.39 -18.55
C LEU A 21 -26.97 -3.43 -17.36
N ARG A 22 -27.69 -2.34 -17.09
CA ARG A 22 -28.70 -2.32 -16.01
C ARG A 22 -29.82 -3.31 -16.27
N GLN A 23 -30.28 -3.46 -17.51
CA GLN A 23 -31.30 -4.44 -17.86
C GLN A 23 -30.81 -5.87 -17.59
N ARG A 24 -29.61 -6.23 -18.05
CA ARG A 24 -29.04 -7.57 -17.89
C ARG A 24 -28.74 -7.93 -16.44
N LEU A 25 -28.35 -6.95 -15.62
CA LEU A 25 -27.98 -7.17 -14.22
C LEU A 25 -29.14 -7.00 -13.24
N SER A 26 -30.31 -6.52 -13.69
CA SER A 26 -31.49 -6.19 -12.87
C SER A 26 -32.01 -7.32 -11.97
N THR A 27 -31.80 -8.59 -12.37
CA THR A 27 -32.26 -9.77 -11.62
C THR A 27 -31.13 -10.47 -10.86
N THR A 28 -29.93 -9.90 -10.89
CA THR A 28 -28.74 -10.45 -10.23
C THR A 28 -28.46 -9.74 -8.92
N THR A 29 -27.54 -10.26 -8.12
CA THR A 29 -27.06 -9.55 -6.92
C THR A 29 -26.48 -8.17 -7.25
N TRP A 30 -25.98 -7.98 -8.48
CA TRP A 30 -25.36 -6.75 -8.99
C TRP A 30 -26.34 -5.73 -9.57
N HIS A 31 -27.60 -5.74 -9.14
CA HIS A 31 -28.63 -4.82 -9.64
C HIS A 31 -28.33 -3.34 -9.37
N ASP A 32 -27.57 -2.98 -8.33
CA ASP A 32 -27.04 -1.61 -8.11
C ASP A 32 -25.81 -1.37 -8.99
N THR A 33 -26.04 -1.26 -10.30
CA THR A 33 -25.00 -0.97 -11.30
C THR A 33 -25.09 0.46 -11.80
N VAL A 34 -23.97 1.17 -11.68
CA VAL A 34 -23.77 2.52 -12.19
C VAL A 34 -22.81 2.46 -13.38
N VAL A 35 -23.17 3.13 -14.47
CA VAL A 35 -22.30 3.28 -15.65
C VAL A 35 -22.02 4.76 -15.87
N ARG A 36 -20.76 5.08 -16.17
CA ARG A 36 -20.27 6.45 -16.41
C ARG A 36 -19.45 6.49 -17.70
N SER A 37 -19.56 7.57 -18.45
CA SER A 37 -18.66 7.81 -19.59
C SER A 37 -17.23 8.13 -19.10
N GLU A 38 -17.11 8.80 -17.96
CA GLU A 38 -15.82 9.16 -17.37
C GLU A 38 -15.91 9.24 -15.84
N VAL A 39 -14.83 8.87 -15.15
CA VAL A 39 -14.67 9.00 -13.69
C VAL A 39 -13.20 9.24 -13.35
N GLY A 40 -12.89 9.66 -12.12
CA GLY A 40 -11.52 9.66 -11.61
C GLY A 40 -10.94 8.25 -11.52
N SER A 41 -11.49 7.48 -10.61
CA SER A 41 -11.18 6.07 -10.42
C SER A 41 -12.44 5.36 -9.97
N THR A 42 -12.78 4.25 -10.62
CA THR A 42 -13.93 3.42 -10.23
C THR A 42 -13.76 2.85 -8.81
N ASN A 43 -12.52 2.54 -8.40
CA ASN A 43 -12.22 2.08 -7.05
C ASN A 43 -12.41 3.17 -6.00
N GLU A 44 -11.87 4.37 -6.23
CA GLU A 44 -11.97 5.48 -5.26
C GLU A 44 -13.43 5.89 -5.07
N GLU A 45 -14.22 5.93 -6.14
CA GLU A 45 -15.64 6.28 -6.08
C GLU A 45 -16.46 5.26 -5.28
N LEU A 46 -16.21 3.95 -5.46
CA LEU A 46 -16.88 2.94 -4.65
C LEU A 46 -16.38 2.89 -3.20
N LEU A 47 -15.15 3.32 -2.91
CA LEU A 47 -14.64 3.40 -1.54
C LEU A 47 -15.29 4.52 -0.72
N ILE A 48 -15.88 5.54 -1.36
CA ILE A 48 -16.65 6.59 -0.67
C ILE A 48 -17.94 6.00 -0.05
N ASP A 49 -18.60 5.08 -0.75
CA ASP A 49 -19.81 4.38 -0.29
C ASP A 49 -19.72 2.86 -0.58
N PRO A 50 -18.95 2.13 0.24
CA PRO A 50 -18.59 0.72 0.00
C PRO A 50 -19.67 -0.22 0.53
N ARG A 51 -20.94 0.06 0.24
CA ARG A 51 -22.02 -0.91 0.52
C ARG A 51 -21.80 -2.15 -0.35
N PRO A 52 -21.97 -3.37 0.17
CA PRO A 52 -21.85 -4.59 -0.64
C PRO A 52 -22.79 -4.58 -1.85
N TRP A 53 -22.37 -5.28 -2.89
CA TRP A 53 -23.14 -5.56 -4.12
C TRP A 53 -23.38 -4.37 -5.04
N ARG A 54 -22.55 -3.33 -4.94
CA ARG A 54 -22.57 -2.19 -5.87
C ARG A 54 -21.53 -2.39 -6.95
N VAL A 55 -21.86 -1.94 -8.16
CA VAL A 55 -20.95 -1.96 -9.30
C VAL A 55 -20.86 -0.57 -9.91
N LEU A 56 -19.65 -0.16 -10.23
CA LEU A 56 -19.38 1.01 -11.04
C LEU A 56 -18.54 0.59 -12.24
N VAL A 57 -19.02 0.89 -13.44
CA VAL A 57 -18.28 0.67 -14.68
C VAL A 57 -18.11 2.01 -15.39
N ALA A 58 -16.92 2.26 -15.94
CA ALA A 58 -16.62 3.47 -16.68
C ALA A 58 -15.94 3.18 -18.03
N ASP A 59 -16.27 4.00 -19.04
CA ASP A 59 -15.58 3.99 -20.34
C ASP A 59 -14.17 4.61 -20.28
N HIS A 60 -13.93 5.49 -19.30
CA HIS A 60 -12.66 6.19 -19.14
C HIS A 60 -12.37 6.52 -17.65
N GLN A 61 -11.11 6.38 -17.23
CA GLN A 61 -10.61 6.83 -15.93
C GLN A 61 -9.53 7.89 -16.10
N THR A 62 -9.69 9.04 -15.44
CA THR A 62 -8.71 10.14 -15.50
C THR A 62 -7.58 9.99 -14.49
N THR A 63 -7.81 9.29 -13.37
CA THR A 63 -6.83 9.04 -12.31
C THR A 63 -6.83 7.57 -11.89
N GLY A 64 -6.91 6.66 -12.87
CA GLY A 64 -6.89 5.22 -12.65
C GLY A 64 -5.60 4.74 -11.98
N ARG A 65 -5.72 3.87 -10.98
CA ARG A 65 -4.58 3.30 -10.24
C ARG A 65 -4.58 1.77 -10.32
N GLY A 66 -3.38 1.21 -10.44
CA GLY A 66 -3.06 -0.18 -10.14
C GLY A 66 -2.44 -0.30 -8.75
N ARG A 67 -1.84 -1.47 -8.44
CA ARG A 67 -1.10 -1.68 -7.20
C ARG A 67 0.09 -0.71 -7.08
N LEU A 68 0.43 -0.36 -5.84
CA LEU A 68 1.57 0.51 -5.49
C LEU A 68 1.49 1.85 -6.23
N GLU A 69 0.27 2.38 -6.34
CA GLU A 69 -0.04 3.67 -6.98
C GLU A 69 0.37 3.81 -8.45
N ARG A 70 0.74 2.71 -9.13
CA ARG A 70 1.09 2.76 -10.55
C ARG A 70 -0.12 3.22 -11.36
N SER A 71 0.09 4.15 -12.28
CA SER A 71 -0.97 4.64 -13.14
C SER A 71 -1.55 3.54 -14.03
N TRP A 72 -2.88 3.50 -14.15
CA TRP A 72 -3.61 2.69 -15.12
C TRP A 72 -4.32 3.63 -16.09
N VAL A 73 -3.84 3.66 -17.33
CA VAL A 73 -4.36 4.54 -18.39
C VAL A 73 -4.79 3.69 -19.58
N ALA A 74 -5.94 4.03 -20.15
CA ALA A 74 -6.42 3.47 -21.41
C ALA A 74 -7.27 4.53 -22.13
N PRO A 75 -7.23 4.60 -23.48
CA PRO A 75 -8.12 5.48 -24.22
C PRO A 75 -9.60 5.17 -23.94
N ALA A 76 -10.44 6.20 -23.96
CA ALA A 76 -11.87 6.06 -23.71
C ALA A 76 -12.51 5.03 -24.66
N GLY A 77 -13.33 4.14 -24.11
CA GLY A 77 -14.06 3.14 -24.90
C GLY A 77 -13.27 1.90 -25.32
N THR A 78 -11.95 1.87 -25.07
CA THR A 78 -11.10 0.75 -25.51
C THR A 78 -10.95 -0.36 -24.46
N SER A 79 -11.14 -0.04 -23.19
CA SER A 79 -10.98 -0.95 -22.06
C SER A 79 -12.26 -1.03 -21.22
N ILE A 80 -12.28 -1.98 -20.29
CA ILE A 80 -13.25 -2.02 -19.19
C ILE A 80 -12.52 -1.56 -17.92
N ALA A 81 -13.01 -0.47 -17.34
CA ALA A 81 -12.69 -0.08 -15.96
C ALA A 81 -13.92 -0.36 -15.11
N MET A 82 -13.84 -1.37 -14.23
CA MET A 82 -14.94 -1.81 -13.39
C MET A 82 -14.48 -1.95 -11.95
N SER A 83 -15.31 -1.49 -11.01
CA SER A 83 -15.19 -1.84 -9.61
C SER A 83 -16.48 -2.46 -9.09
N ALA A 84 -16.35 -3.44 -8.22
CA ALA A 84 -17.47 -4.08 -7.54
C ALA A 84 -17.19 -4.19 -6.04
N SER A 85 -18.12 -3.75 -5.19
CA SER A 85 -18.02 -3.91 -3.74
C SER A 85 -18.69 -5.22 -3.30
N MET A 86 -18.06 -5.99 -2.41
CA MET A 86 -18.58 -7.28 -1.94
C MET A 86 -18.07 -7.59 -0.53
N PRO A 87 -18.81 -8.37 0.29
CA PRO A 87 -18.39 -8.71 1.65
C PRO A 87 -17.06 -9.46 1.64
N LEU A 88 -16.09 -9.13 2.50
CA LEU A 88 -14.85 -9.90 2.59
C LEU A 88 -15.09 -11.34 3.12
N PRO A 89 -14.18 -12.30 2.85
CA PRO A 89 -14.21 -13.62 3.48
C PRO A 89 -14.25 -13.49 4.99
N GLN A 90 -15.01 -14.37 5.66
CA GLN A 90 -15.13 -14.34 7.12
C GLN A 90 -13.81 -14.72 7.79
N ASP A 91 -13.07 -15.66 7.19
CA ASP A 91 -11.73 -16.00 7.64
C ASP A 91 -10.74 -14.93 7.17
N ALA A 92 -10.18 -14.16 8.12
CA ALA A 92 -9.14 -13.17 7.83
C ALA A 92 -7.88 -13.79 7.18
N GLY A 93 -7.61 -15.08 7.40
CA GLY A 93 -6.53 -15.82 6.74
C GLY A 93 -6.73 -15.96 5.22
N ARG A 94 -7.95 -15.73 4.72
CA ARG A 94 -8.30 -15.77 3.30
C ARG A 94 -8.14 -14.44 2.58
N TRP A 95 -7.88 -13.34 3.29
CA TRP A 95 -7.85 -12.02 2.64
C TRP A 95 -6.74 -11.90 1.59
N GLY A 96 -5.62 -12.60 1.78
CA GLY A 96 -4.54 -12.70 0.78
C GLY A 96 -4.96 -13.43 -0.52
N TRP A 97 -5.97 -14.29 -0.45
CA TRP A 97 -6.52 -15.01 -1.61
C TRP A 97 -7.47 -14.15 -2.46
N VAL A 98 -8.09 -13.11 -1.91
CA VAL A 98 -9.10 -12.31 -2.60
C VAL A 98 -8.66 -11.84 -4.00
N PRO A 99 -7.49 -11.16 -4.19
CA PRO A 99 -7.06 -10.76 -5.53
C PRO A 99 -6.77 -11.96 -6.47
N LEU A 100 -6.33 -13.10 -5.91
CA LEU A 100 -6.04 -14.32 -6.67
C LEU A 100 -7.35 -14.91 -7.22
N LEU A 101 -8.36 -14.99 -6.36
CA LEU A 101 -9.67 -15.56 -6.68
C LEU A 101 -10.49 -14.65 -7.60
N VAL A 102 -10.33 -13.33 -7.51
CA VAL A 102 -10.81 -12.40 -8.54
C VAL A 102 -10.15 -12.71 -9.89
N GLY A 103 -8.86 -13.04 -9.92
CA GLY A 103 -8.18 -13.54 -11.12
C GLY A 103 -8.83 -14.79 -11.70
N VAL A 104 -9.19 -15.75 -10.84
CA VAL A 104 -9.94 -16.95 -11.26
C VAL A 104 -11.30 -16.57 -11.87
N ALA A 105 -12.03 -15.63 -11.27
CA ALA A 105 -13.31 -15.15 -11.79
C ALA A 105 -13.17 -14.52 -13.19
N VAL A 106 -12.21 -13.61 -13.37
CA VAL A 106 -11.94 -12.95 -14.66
C VAL A 106 -11.53 -13.98 -15.71
N ARG A 107 -10.61 -14.89 -15.39
CA ARG A 107 -10.19 -15.97 -16.30
C ARG A 107 -11.37 -16.85 -16.70
N ARG A 108 -12.21 -17.24 -15.73
CA ARG A 108 -13.40 -18.07 -15.99
C ARG A 108 -14.39 -17.36 -16.92
N ALA A 109 -14.64 -16.07 -16.69
CA ALA A 109 -15.52 -15.27 -17.55
C ALA A 109 -14.98 -15.19 -18.99
N LEU A 110 -13.69 -14.95 -19.17
CA LEU A 110 -13.09 -14.88 -20.50
C LEU A 110 -13.10 -16.24 -21.21
N LEU A 111 -12.88 -17.36 -20.50
CA LEU A 111 -13.00 -18.71 -21.07
C LEU A 111 -14.44 -19.09 -21.45
N GLN A 112 -15.45 -18.42 -20.90
CA GLN A 112 -16.85 -18.61 -21.32
C GLN A 112 -17.17 -17.89 -22.63
N LEU A 113 -16.42 -16.82 -22.93
CA LEU A 113 -16.68 -15.94 -24.06
C LEU A 113 -15.71 -16.16 -25.22
N THR A 114 -14.58 -16.82 -24.97
CA THR A 114 -13.46 -16.92 -25.91
C THR A 114 -12.75 -18.26 -25.80
N ASP A 115 -12.08 -18.67 -26.87
CA ASP A 115 -11.23 -19.87 -26.91
C ASP A 115 -9.75 -19.55 -26.60
N LEU A 116 -9.48 -18.44 -25.90
CA LEU A 116 -8.12 -17.98 -25.62
C LEU A 116 -7.40 -18.87 -24.61
N GLU A 117 -6.09 -19.02 -24.81
CA GLU A 117 -5.22 -19.59 -23.78
C GLU A 117 -4.94 -18.53 -22.71
N LEU A 118 -5.51 -18.74 -21.52
CA LEU A 118 -5.50 -17.78 -20.41
C LEU A 118 -4.79 -18.33 -19.18
N GLY A 119 -3.92 -17.51 -18.60
CA GLY A 119 -3.11 -17.81 -17.42
C GLY A 119 -3.26 -16.73 -16.35
N LEU A 120 -2.84 -17.06 -15.13
CA LEU A 120 -2.81 -16.15 -13.99
C LEU A 120 -1.37 -15.89 -13.61
N LYS A 121 -1.02 -14.64 -13.35
CA LYS A 121 0.28 -14.27 -12.80
C LYS A 121 0.08 -13.68 -11.42
N TRP A 122 0.76 -14.26 -10.45
CA TRP A 122 0.69 -13.80 -9.08
C TRP A 122 1.29 -12.37 -8.96
N PRO A 123 0.65 -11.48 -8.19
CA PRO A 123 -0.54 -11.72 -7.38
C PRO A 123 -1.86 -11.25 -8.03
N ASN A 124 -1.84 -10.53 -9.15
CA ASN A 124 -3.03 -9.76 -9.54
C ASN A 124 -3.17 -9.50 -11.05
N ASP A 125 -2.50 -10.29 -11.89
CA ASP A 125 -2.56 -10.11 -13.34
C ASP A 125 -3.19 -11.34 -14.01
N VAL A 126 -4.06 -11.10 -15.00
CA VAL A 126 -4.53 -12.12 -15.94
C VAL A 126 -3.76 -11.96 -17.23
N LEU A 127 -3.26 -13.08 -17.76
CA LEU A 127 -2.45 -13.12 -18.98
C LEU A 127 -3.16 -13.90 -20.08
N ALA A 128 -2.91 -13.51 -21.32
CA ALA A 128 -3.34 -14.23 -22.52
C ALA A 128 -2.14 -14.50 -23.43
N ARG A 129 -2.27 -15.53 -24.26
CA ARG A 129 -1.39 -15.74 -25.42
C ARG A 129 -2.15 -15.39 -26.69
N GLU A 130 -1.58 -14.50 -27.49
CA GLU A 130 -2.15 -14.13 -28.80
C GLU A 130 -2.20 -15.33 -29.75
N GLN A 131 -1.24 -16.26 -29.61
CA GLN A 131 -1.20 -17.53 -30.35
C GLN A 131 -0.58 -18.62 -29.47
N PRO A 132 -0.99 -19.90 -29.66
CA PRO A 132 -0.38 -21.02 -28.94
C PRO A 132 1.16 -21.01 -29.05
N GLY A 133 1.84 -21.16 -27.91
CA GLY A 133 3.30 -21.17 -27.85
C GLY A 133 3.99 -19.79 -27.86
N ARG A 134 3.25 -18.68 -28.01
CA ARG A 134 3.81 -17.32 -27.78
C ARG A 134 3.97 -17.00 -26.29
N GLU A 135 4.63 -15.89 -26.02
CA GLU A 135 4.79 -15.38 -24.66
C GLU A 135 3.46 -14.95 -24.05
N TRP A 136 3.37 -15.09 -22.74
CA TRP A 136 2.24 -14.60 -21.96
C TRP A 136 2.27 -13.07 -21.87
N ARG A 137 1.16 -12.42 -22.22
CA ARG A 137 1.00 -10.97 -22.16
C ARG A 137 -0.17 -10.58 -21.28
N LYS A 138 -0.03 -9.47 -20.55
CA LYS A 138 -1.05 -9.01 -19.60
C LYS A 138 -2.28 -8.49 -20.34
N ILE A 139 -3.45 -9.06 -20.03
CA ILE A 139 -4.73 -8.63 -20.59
C ILE A 139 -5.63 -7.96 -19.54
N ALA A 140 -5.48 -8.30 -18.26
CA ALA A 140 -6.19 -7.64 -17.18
C ALA A 140 -5.32 -7.47 -15.93
N GLY A 141 -5.63 -6.43 -15.15
CA GLY A 141 -5.05 -6.19 -13.83
C GLY A 141 -6.13 -6.01 -12.78
N ILE A 142 -5.84 -6.49 -11.58
CA ILE A 142 -6.76 -6.51 -10.45
C ILE A 142 -6.23 -5.65 -9.32
N LEU A 143 -7.11 -4.87 -8.69
CA LEU A 143 -6.81 -4.06 -7.52
C LEU A 143 -7.93 -4.22 -6.49
N CYS A 144 -7.62 -4.84 -5.35
CA CYS A 144 -8.58 -5.01 -4.27
C CYS A 144 -8.25 -4.06 -3.12
N ASN A 145 -9.22 -3.27 -2.67
CA ASN A 145 -9.12 -2.41 -1.49
C ASN A 145 -10.14 -2.85 -0.45
N ALA A 146 -9.67 -3.32 0.70
CA ALA A 146 -10.52 -3.69 1.82
C ALA A 146 -10.85 -2.47 2.70
N THR A 147 -12.08 -2.39 3.17
CA THR A 147 -12.50 -1.48 4.23
C THR A 147 -12.22 -2.11 5.60
N GLY A 148 -11.91 -1.28 6.60
CA GLY A 148 -11.82 -1.73 7.99
C GLY A 148 -13.19 -1.77 8.67
N GLY A 149 -13.25 -2.31 9.88
CA GLY A 149 -14.46 -2.31 10.72
C GLY A 149 -15.02 -3.70 11.02
N SER A 150 -16.20 -3.76 11.63
CA SER A 150 -16.86 -5.01 12.06
C SER A 150 -17.47 -5.82 10.91
N HIS A 151 -17.77 -5.17 9.78
CA HIS A 151 -18.28 -5.80 8.56
C HIS A 151 -17.43 -5.34 7.37
N PRO A 152 -16.22 -5.89 7.22
CA PRO A 152 -15.30 -5.43 6.19
C PRO A 152 -15.80 -5.81 4.79
N VAL A 153 -15.66 -4.87 3.87
CA VAL A 153 -16.05 -4.98 2.45
C VAL A 153 -14.80 -4.84 1.62
N VAL A 154 -14.71 -5.57 0.51
CA VAL A 154 -13.68 -5.35 -0.49
C VAL A 154 -14.27 -4.67 -1.72
N VAL A 155 -13.62 -3.59 -2.16
CA VAL A 155 -13.82 -3.00 -3.47
C VAL A 155 -12.83 -3.64 -4.44
N VAL A 156 -13.36 -4.47 -5.34
CA VAL A 156 -12.61 -5.21 -6.35
C VAL A 156 -12.61 -4.41 -7.65
N GLY A 157 -11.45 -3.87 -8.01
CA GLY A 157 -11.18 -3.22 -9.28
C GLY A 157 -10.63 -4.20 -10.32
N VAL A 158 -11.20 -4.17 -11.52
CA VAL A 158 -10.78 -4.93 -12.69
C VAL A 158 -10.59 -3.95 -13.85
N GLY A 159 -9.33 -3.81 -14.28
CA GLY A 159 -8.98 -3.17 -15.54
C GLY A 159 -8.71 -4.23 -16.59
N LEU A 160 -9.47 -4.24 -17.68
CA LEU A 160 -9.37 -5.28 -18.72
C LEU A 160 -9.24 -4.65 -20.11
N ASN A 161 -8.22 -5.07 -20.86
CA ASN A 161 -7.93 -4.59 -22.19
C ASN A 161 -8.77 -5.32 -23.24
N VAL A 162 -9.61 -4.60 -23.97
CA VAL A 162 -10.56 -5.19 -24.93
C VAL A 162 -10.19 -4.82 -26.35
N HIS A 163 -10.32 -3.54 -26.70
CA HIS A 163 -10.16 -3.03 -28.06
C HIS A 163 -8.84 -2.28 -28.28
N GLN A 164 -7.99 -2.13 -27.25
CA GLN A 164 -6.72 -1.43 -27.42
C GLN A 164 -5.87 -2.08 -28.52
N THR A 165 -5.35 -1.25 -29.41
CA THR A 165 -4.31 -1.62 -30.36
C THR A 165 -2.95 -1.72 -29.66
N ALA A 166 -1.97 -2.34 -30.32
CA ALA A 166 -0.62 -2.46 -29.77
C ALA A 166 0.03 -1.11 -29.41
N ALA A 167 -0.30 -0.04 -30.15
CA ALA A 167 0.23 1.31 -29.90
C ALA A 167 -0.43 2.03 -28.72
N GLU A 168 -1.62 1.60 -28.30
CA GLU A 168 -2.39 2.20 -27.19
C GLU A 168 -2.11 1.50 -25.85
N LEU A 169 -1.39 0.38 -25.87
CA LEU A 169 -1.01 -0.34 -24.67
C LEU A 169 0.21 0.32 -24.00
N PRO A 170 0.26 0.36 -22.65
CA PRO A 170 1.30 1.08 -21.93
C PRO A 170 2.68 0.41 -21.96
N VAL A 171 2.74 -0.89 -22.30
CA VAL A 171 3.96 -1.69 -22.36
C VAL A 171 3.83 -2.82 -23.39
N ASP A 172 4.94 -3.22 -24.02
CA ASP A 172 4.99 -4.30 -25.02
C ASP A 172 4.65 -5.70 -24.47
N THR A 173 4.59 -5.82 -23.15
CA THR A 173 4.21 -7.06 -22.44
C THR A 173 2.71 -7.14 -22.14
N ALA A 174 1.92 -6.16 -22.57
CA ALA A 174 0.47 -6.18 -22.50
C ALA A 174 -0.15 -6.64 -23.84
N THR A 175 -1.41 -7.07 -23.79
CA THR A 175 -2.23 -7.40 -24.95
C THR A 175 -3.69 -7.00 -24.69
N SER A 176 -4.57 -7.24 -25.65
CA SER A 176 -6.02 -7.01 -25.58
C SER A 176 -6.79 -8.18 -26.19
N LEU A 177 -8.10 -8.25 -25.95
CA LEU A 177 -8.94 -9.31 -26.54
C LEU A 177 -8.90 -9.25 -28.07
N ASP A 178 -8.98 -8.06 -28.66
CA ASP A 178 -8.91 -7.88 -30.12
C ASP A 178 -7.54 -8.28 -30.70
N LEU A 179 -6.43 -7.97 -30.02
CA LEU A 179 -5.09 -8.42 -30.44
C LEU A 179 -4.91 -9.94 -30.35
N CYS A 180 -5.67 -10.59 -29.47
CA CYS A 180 -5.73 -12.05 -29.38
C CYS A 180 -6.73 -12.67 -30.38
N GLY A 181 -7.40 -11.86 -31.22
CA GLY A 181 -8.39 -12.32 -32.19
C GLY A 181 -9.75 -12.67 -31.59
N ALA A 182 -10.02 -12.26 -30.35
CA ALA A 182 -11.29 -12.48 -29.67
C ALA A 182 -12.16 -11.22 -29.69
N HIS A 183 -13.18 -11.21 -30.55
CA HIS A 183 -14.09 -10.09 -30.69
C HIS A 183 -15.35 -10.30 -29.86
N VAL A 184 -15.37 -9.71 -28.65
CA VAL A 184 -16.49 -9.80 -27.71
C VAL A 184 -16.94 -8.40 -27.29
N SER A 185 -18.22 -8.24 -26.97
CA SER A 185 -18.73 -6.96 -26.45
C SER A 185 -18.22 -6.73 -25.03
N ARG A 186 -17.98 -5.47 -24.67
CA ARG A 186 -17.54 -5.12 -23.32
C ARG A 186 -18.63 -5.42 -22.28
N GLU A 187 -19.89 -5.30 -22.67
CA GLU A 187 -21.05 -5.63 -21.85
C GLU A 187 -21.11 -7.12 -21.52
N ASP A 188 -20.83 -8.00 -22.49
CA ASP A 188 -20.76 -9.45 -22.24
C ASP A 188 -19.65 -9.79 -21.25
N VAL A 189 -18.48 -9.15 -21.40
CA VAL A 189 -17.35 -9.34 -20.47
C VAL A 189 -17.73 -8.87 -19.06
N VAL A 190 -18.32 -7.67 -18.92
CA VAL A 190 -18.77 -7.16 -17.60
C VAL A 190 -19.75 -8.13 -16.95
N VAL A 191 -20.78 -8.56 -17.68
CA VAL A 191 -21.81 -9.49 -17.15
C VAL A 191 -21.20 -10.83 -16.76
N ALA A 192 -20.32 -11.40 -17.60
CA ALA A 192 -19.67 -12.66 -17.31
C ALA A 192 -18.72 -12.58 -16.10
N VAL A 193 -17.95 -11.49 -15.98
CA VAL A 193 -17.03 -11.27 -14.84
C VAL A 193 -17.83 -11.11 -13.54
N LEU A 194 -18.89 -10.31 -13.53
CA LEU A 194 -19.74 -10.13 -12.35
C LEU A 194 -20.44 -11.45 -11.94
N GLY A 195 -20.91 -12.23 -12.92
CA GLY A 195 -21.46 -13.56 -12.68
C GLY A 195 -20.43 -14.51 -12.05
N ALA A 196 -19.21 -14.53 -12.58
CA ALA A 196 -18.13 -15.33 -12.03
C ALA A 196 -17.71 -14.86 -10.62
N LEU A 197 -17.66 -13.55 -10.37
CA LEU A 197 -17.35 -12.98 -9.05
C LEU A 197 -18.37 -13.42 -7.99
N ALA A 198 -19.66 -13.42 -8.32
CA ALA A 198 -20.70 -13.89 -7.38
C ALA A 198 -20.56 -15.37 -7.02
N GLU A 199 -20.08 -16.22 -7.93
CA GLU A 199 -19.84 -17.64 -7.64
C GLU A 199 -18.58 -17.86 -6.82
N VAL A 200 -17.54 -17.08 -7.08
CA VAL A 200 -16.29 -17.16 -6.32
C VAL A 200 -16.51 -16.64 -4.89
N GLU A 201 -17.25 -15.54 -4.70
CA GLU A 201 -17.58 -14.98 -3.38
C GLU A 201 -18.28 -15.99 -2.47
N LYS A 202 -19.30 -16.70 -2.97
CA LYS A 202 -20.00 -17.76 -2.21
C LYS A 202 -19.08 -18.87 -1.69
N GLY A 203 -17.92 -19.05 -2.33
CA GLY A 203 -16.95 -20.08 -2.01
C GLY A 203 -15.63 -19.56 -1.45
N TRP A 204 -15.49 -18.27 -1.13
CA TRP A 204 -14.22 -17.66 -0.73
C TRP A 204 -13.58 -18.28 0.52
N ASP A 205 -14.38 -18.76 1.46
CA ASP A 205 -13.89 -19.43 2.67
C ASP A 205 -13.56 -20.92 2.44
N THR A 206 -13.81 -21.47 1.24
CA THR A 206 -13.56 -22.88 0.89
C THR A 206 -12.37 -23.04 -0.06
N ALA A 207 -11.60 -24.12 0.07
CA ALA A 207 -10.38 -24.34 -0.75
C ALA A 207 -10.68 -24.70 -2.22
N THR A 208 -11.97 -24.76 -2.59
CA THR A 208 -12.47 -25.17 -3.90
C THR A 208 -11.84 -24.39 -5.07
N TRP A 209 -11.55 -23.11 -4.85
CA TRP A 209 -11.04 -22.22 -5.89
C TRP A 209 -9.50 -22.15 -5.92
N ASP A 210 -8.83 -22.56 -4.85
CA ASP A 210 -7.37 -22.47 -4.69
C ASP A 210 -6.66 -23.32 -5.76
N ASP A 211 -7.13 -24.54 -6.00
CA ASP A 211 -6.54 -25.45 -6.99
C ASP A 211 -6.75 -24.94 -8.42
N ARG A 212 -7.87 -24.25 -8.67
CA ARG A 212 -8.11 -23.59 -9.96
C ARG A 212 -7.16 -22.43 -10.18
N TYR A 213 -6.79 -21.71 -9.12
CA TYR A 213 -5.74 -20.70 -9.20
C TYR A 213 -4.38 -21.34 -9.46
N ARG A 214 -3.96 -22.31 -8.64
CA ARG A 214 -2.65 -22.99 -8.77
C ARG A 214 -2.45 -23.60 -10.16
N SER A 215 -3.43 -24.33 -10.66
CA SER A 215 -3.37 -24.96 -11.98
C SER A 215 -3.27 -23.98 -13.15
N ALA A 216 -3.73 -22.74 -12.97
CA ALA A 216 -3.67 -21.69 -13.99
C ALA A 216 -2.53 -20.68 -13.74
N CYS A 217 -1.81 -20.79 -12.62
CA CYS A 217 -0.79 -19.82 -12.23
C CYS A 217 0.52 -20.07 -13.01
N VAL A 218 0.81 -19.23 -13.99
CA VAL A 218 2.01 -19.35 -14.83
C VAL A 218 3.29 -18.88 -14.12
N THR A 219 3.15 -18.30 -12.93
CA THR A 219 4.27 -17.99 -12.03
C THR A 219 4.83 -19.27 -11.42
N LEU A 220 3.99 -20.27 -11.13
CA LEU A 220 4.45 -21.53 -10.53
C LEU A 220 5.31 -22.33 -11.51
N GLY A 221 6.33 -22.98 -10.96
CA GLY A 221 7.34 -23.72 -11.71
C GLY A 221 8.35 -22.84 -12.45
N GLN A 222 8.31 -21.51 -12.28
CA GLN A 222 9.29 -20.60 -12.88
C GLN A 222 10.32 -20.13 -11.85
N GLU A 223 11.54 -19.89 -12.31
CA GLU A 223 12.52 -19.07 -11.60
C GLU A 223 12.02 -17.63 -11.55
N VAL A 224 11.85 -17.11 -10.33
CA VAL A 224 11.34 -15.76 -10.13
C VAL A 224 12.23 -14.95 -9.22
N ARG A 225 12.30 -13.66 -9.52
CA ARG A 225 12.86 -12.62 -8.69
C ARG A 225 11.70 -11.81 -8.11
N ILE A 226 11.57 -11.85 -6.79
CA ILE A 226 10.63 -11.06 -6.01
C ILE A 226 11.38 -9.86 -5.44
N GLN A 227 10.91 -8.65 -5.74
CA GLN A 227 11.38 -7.43 -5.07
C GLN A 227 10.44 -7.12 -3.92
N LEU A 228 10.98 -7.01 -2.71
CA LEU A 228 10.23 -6.72 -1.50
C LEU A 228 10.15 -5.19 -1.25
N SER A 229 9.17 -4.75 -0.45
CA SER A 229 8.92 -3.35 -0.13
C SER A 229 10.07 -2.65 0.61
N GLU A 230 11.02 -3.42 1.14
CA GLU A 230 12.19 -2.94 1.88
C GLU A 230 13.48 -2.92 1.02
N GLY A 231 13.36 -3.12 -0.29
CA GLY A 231 14.50 -3.14 -1.22
C GLY A 231 15.20 -4.50 -1.35
N GLU A 232 14.90 -5.44 -0.46
CA GLU A 232 15.39 -6.82 -0.54
C GLU A 232 14.87 -7.56 -1.78
N VAL A 233 15.66 -8.53 -2.26
CA VAL A 233 15.35 -9.33 -3.43
C VAL A 233 15.42 -10.80 -3.08
N ALA A 234 14.28 -11.48 -3.11
CA ALA A 234 14.23 -12.94 -3.02
C ALA A 234 14.27 -13.57 -4.41
N ARG A 235 15.03 -14.67 -4.55
CA ARG A 235 15.16 -15.42 -5.80
C ARG A 235 14.98 -16.91 -5.56
N GLY A 236 14.36 -17.57 -6.51
CA GLY A 236 14.27 -19.02 -6.57
C GLY A 236 13.03 -19.48 -7.32
N PRO A 237 12.86 -20.80 -7.48
CA PRO A 237 11.69 -21.33 -8.12
C PRO A 237 10.44 -21.08 -7.26
N ALA A 238 9.40 -20.54 -7.90
CA ALA A 238 8.07 -20.45 -7.31
C ALA A 238 7.43 -21.83 -7.31
N VAL A 239 7.28 -22.43 -6.12
CA VAL A 239 6.88 -23.84 -5.99
C VAL A 239 5.44 -24.02 -5.53
N ASP A 240 4.85 -23.05 -4.83
CA ASP A 240 3.46 -23.14 -4.38
C ASP A 240 2.84 -21.76 -4.10
N ILE A 241 1.51 -21.75 -3.96
CA ILE A 241 0.75 -20.70 -3.28
C ILE A 241 0.18 -21.30 -2.00
N ASP A 242 0.65 -20.82 -0.85
CA ASP A 242 0.29 -21.40 0.44
C ASP A 242 -1.17 -21.13 0.83
N ARG A 243 -1.60 -21.70 1.96
CA ARG A 243 -2.98 -21.54 2.48
C ARG A 243 -3.41 -20.08 2.73
N MET A 244 -2.49 -19.13 2.81
CA MET A 244 -2.77 -17.70 3.02
C MET A 244 -2.71 -16.88 1.72
N GLY A 245 -2.45 -17.53 0.57
CA GLY A 245 -2.34 -16.86 -0.74
C GLY A 245 -0.95 -16.28 -1.00
N ARG A 246 0.06 -16.69 -0.21
CA ARG A 246 1.45 -16.21 -0.33
C ARG A 246 2.20 -17.04 -1.37
N LEU A 247 3.05 -16.40 -2.16
CA LEU A 247 3.90 -17.08 -3.12
C LEU A 247 5.07 -17.74 -2.38
N VAL A 248 5.21 -19.06 -2.50
CA VAL A 248 6.28 -19.81 -1.85
C VAL A 248 7.43 -19.99 -2.82
N LEU A 249 8.59 -19.43 -2.47
CA LEU A 249 9.84 -19.65 -3.19
C LEU A 249 10.63 -20.76 -2.51
N GLN A 250 11.26 -21.62 -3.32
CA GLN A 250 12.32 -22.47 -2.84
C GLN A 250 13.64 -21.68 -2.89
N THR A 251 14.20 -21.38 -1.73
CA THR A 251 15.48 -20.67 -1.60
C THR A 251 16.55 -21.62 -1.06
N PRO A 252 17.83 -21.22 -1.04
CA PRO A 252 18.88 -21.99 -0.35
C PRO A 252 18.60 -22.22 1.14
N SER A 253 17.77 -21.39 1.78
CA SER A 253 17.37 -21.50 3.19
C SER A 253 16.13 -22.37 3.43
N GLY A 254 15.38 -22.74 2.38
CA GLY A 254 14.19 -23.59 2.47
C GLY A 254 12.99 -23.05 1.69
N LEU A 255 11.78 -23.39 2.10
CA LEU A 255 10.54 -22.85 1.52
C LEU A 255 10.17 -21.54 2.21
N VAL A 256 10.19 -20.43 1.47
CA VAL A 256 9.95 -19.09 2.02
C VAL A 256 8.67 -18.50 1.40
N PRO A 257 7.62 -18.23 2.20
CA PRO A 257 6.39 -17.60 1.72
C PRO A 257 6.51 -16.07 1.67
N HIS A 258 6.02 -15.45 0.59
CA HIS A 258 6.00 -14.00 0.39
C HIS A 258 4.57 -13.47 0.21
N ALA A 259 4.16 -12.49 1.02
CA ALA A 259 2.82 -11.94 0.96
C ALA A 259 2.67 -10.84 -0.10
N VAL A 260 1.44 -10.67 -0.60
CA VAL A 260 1.13 -9.66 -1.63
C VAL A 260 1.48 -8.24 -1.17
N GLY A 261 1.31 -7.94 0.12
CA GLY A 261 1.63 -6.62 0.69
C GLY A 261 3.11 -6.27 0.58
N ASP A 262 3.97 -7.27 0.72
CA ASP A 262 5.42 -7.09 0.80
C ASP A 262 6.08 -7.12 -0.57
N VAL A 263 5.37 -7.55 -1.63
CA VAL A 263 5.96 -7.75 -2.96
C VAL A 263 5.65 -6.59 -3.92
N VAL A 264 6.71 -5.87 -4.30
CA VAL A 264 6.72 -4.77 -5.27
C VAL A 264 6.60 -5.27 -6.71
N HIS A 265 7.36 -6.33 -7.03
CA HIS A 265 7.36 -6.89 -8.37
C HIS A 265 7.81 -8.35 -8.39
N VAL A 266 7.25 -9.12 -9.33
CA VAL A 266 7.69 -10.49 -9.64
C VAL A 266 8.09 -10.54 -11.11
N ARG A 267 9.37 -10.82 -11.36
CA ARG A 267 9.92 -11.05 -12.71
C ARG A 267 10.38 -12.48 -12.85
N ARG A 268 10.14 -13.04 -14.03
CA ARG A 268 10.81 -14.27 -14.46
C ARG A 268 12.29 -13.96 -14.69
N GLU A 269 13.20 -14.79 -14.19
CA GLU A 269 14.59 -14.73 -14.62
C GLU A 269 14.77 -15.53 -15.92
N PRO A 270 15.47 -14.96 -16.93
CA PRO A 270 15.87 -15.74 -18.08
C PRO A 270 16.88 -16.79 -17.63
N THR A 271 16.56 -18.07 -17.82
CA THR A 271 17.51 -19.16 -17.64
C THR A 271 18.72 -18.92 -18.53
N SER A 272 19.90 -18.73 -17.94
CA SER A 272 21.16 -18.61 -18.68
C SER A 272 21.47 -19.94 -19.38
N THR A 273 21.13 -20.05 -20.65
CA THR A 273 21.68 -21.08 -21.52
C THR A 273 23.10 -20.71 -21.91
N GLY A 274 24.08 -21.19 -21.14
CA GLY A 274 25.51 -21.08 -21.44
C GLY A 274 26.26 -22.25 -20.82
N GLY A 275 26.82 -23.11 -21.66
CA GLY A 275 27.20 -24.48 -21.30
C GLY A 275 28.48 -24.67 -20.49
N GLN A 276 28.63 -25.89 -20.00
CA GLN A 276 29.92 -26.54 -19.84
C GLN A 276 29.77 -28.06 -19.92
N ALA A 277 30.34 -28.62 -20.98
CA ALA A 277 30.62 -30.04 -21.08
C ALA A 277 31.78 -30.41 -20.13
N GLY A 278 31.65 -31.59 -19.52
CA GLY A 278 32.78 -32.38 -19.04
C GLY A 278 33.20 -32.14 -17.58
N ARG A 279 32.76 -33.02 -16.69
CA ARG A 279 33.63 -34.04 -16.08
C ARG A 279 32.82 -34.98 -15.19
N GLU A 280 32.78 -36.24 -15.60
CA GLU A 280 32.48 -37.37 -14.74
C GLU A 280 33.40 -37.32 -13.50
N ARG A 281 32.82 -37.35 -12.31
CA ARG A 281 33.45 -37.89 -11.11
C ARG A 281 32.46 -38.80 -10.40
N SER A 282 32.80 -40.08 -10.47
CA SER A 282 32.52 -41.18 -9.54
C SER A 282 31.44 -40.96 -8.47
N ALA A 283 30.44 -41.84 -8.51
CA ALA A 283 29.56 -42.14 -7.40
C ALA A 283 30.35 -42.40 -6.10
N GLY A 284 30.19 -41.51 -5.13
CA GLY A 284 30.55 -41.69 -3.74
C GLY A 284 29.30 -41.46 -2.90
N THR A 285 28.86 -42.51 -2.22
CA THR A 285 27.73 -42.52 -1.30
C THR A 285 27.91 -41.46 -0.21
N MET A 286 27.08 -40.41 -0.18
CA MET A 286 26.88 -39.56 1.00
C MET A 286 25.39 -39.19 1.15
N ALA A 287 24.83 -39.63 2.28
CA ALA A 287 23.59 -39.10 2.86
C ALA A 287 23.86 -37.69 3.48
N PRO A 288 22.83 -36.91 3.87
CA PRO A 288 22.77 -35.45 3.70
C PRO A 288 23.37 -34.61 4.86
N PRO A 289 23.89 -33.38 4.61
CA PRO A 289 24.29 -32.43 5.68
C PRO A 289 23.29 -31.28 5.96
N ALA A 290 22.08 -31.28 5.38
CA ALA A 290 21.18 -30.11 5.49
C ALA A 290 20.52 -29.91 6.87
N ARG A 291 20.27 -30.98 7.64
CA ARG A 291 19.52 -30.92 8.92
C ARG A 291 20.31 -30.31 10.08
N GLU A 292 21.62 -30.57 10.18
CA GLU A 292 22.48 -29.97 11.22
C GLU A 292 22.53 -28.45 11.07
N SER A 293 22.73 -27.93 9.85
CA SER A 293 22.78 -26.48 9.59
C SER A 293 21.46 -25.72 9.86
N GLN A 294 20.31 -26.41 9.85
CA GLN A 294 19.01 -25.84 10.19
C GLN A 294 18.76 -25.86 11.70
N LEU A 295 19.17 -26.93 12.38
CA LEU A 295 19.12 -27.04 13.84
C LEU A 295 20.01 -25.98 14.50
N ASP A 296 21.20 -25.73 13.96
CA ASP A 296 22.12 -24.69 14.46
C ASP A 296 21.55 -23.28 14.27
N ARG A 297 20.86 -23.03 13.15
CA ARG A 297 20.19 -21.74 12.89
C ARG A 297 18.98 -21.50 13.79
N ALA A 298 18.15 -22.53 14.01
CA ALA A 298 17.02 -22.44 14.93
C ALA A 298 17.50 -22.20 16.36
N ALA A 299 18.50 -22.95 16.83
CA ALA A 299 19.09 -22.76 18.15
C ALA A 299 19.72 -21.37 18.32
N PHE A 300 20.33 -20.82 17.26
CA PHE A 300 20.84 -19.45 17.28
C PHE A 300 19.71 -18.42 17.46
N VAL A 301 18.65 -18.50 16.65
CA VAL A 301 17.49 -17.59 16.76
C VAL A 301 16.83 -17.70 18.14
N ASP A 302 16.62 -18.92 18.64
CA ASP A 302 16.04 -19.16 19.97
C ASP A 302 16.90 -18.52 21.08
N SER A 303 18.24 -18.53 20.94
CA SER A 303 19.14 -17.90 21.91
C SER A 303 19.05 -16.37 21.90
N LEU A 304 18.83 -15.76 20.73
CA LEU A 304 18.65 -14.31 20.59
C LEU A 304 17.30 -13.88 21.15
N GLU A 305 16.23 -14.60 20.81
CA GLU A 305 14.89 -14.32 21.33
C GLU A 305 14.85 -14.47 22.86
N ALA A 306 15.52 -15.48 23.44
CA ALA A 306 15.60 -15.63 24.89
C ALA A 306 16.31 -14.44 25.57
N ARG A 307 17.31 -13.83 24.92
CA ARG A 307 17.97 -12.60 25.41
C ARG A 307 17.08 -11.38 25.28
N LEU A 308 16.34 -11.26 24.18
CA LEU A 308 15.39 -10.15 23.94
C LEU A 308 14.20 -10.19 24.90
N MET A 309 13.62 -11.37 25.09
CA MET A 309 12.43 -11.56 25.93
C MET A 309 12.79 -11.76 27.41
N GLY A 310 14.05 -12.04 27.73
CA GLY A 310 14.53 -12.34 29.08
C GLY A 310 14.15 -13.75 29.59
N TYR A 311 13.40 -14.52 28.80
CA TYR A 311 12.93 -15.86 29.15
C TYR A 311 13.00 -16.79 27.92
N PRO A 312 13.31 -18.08 28.10
CA PRO A 312 13.32 -19.04 27.00
C PRO A 312 11.89 -19.39 26.54
N ARG A 313 11.76 -19.74 25.25
CA ARG A 313 10.52 -20.30 24.68
C ARG A 313 10.27 -21.69 25.25
N THR A 314 9.31 -21.79 26.17
CA THR A 314 8.99 -23.04 26.88
C THR A 314 7.50 -23.33 26.94
N MET A 315 6.67 -22.40 26.45
CA MET A 315 5.22 -22.43 26.62
C MET A 315 4.50 -22.50 25.27
N ARG A 316 3.41 -23.27 25.25
CA ARG A 316 2.38 -23.22 24.20
C ARG A 316 1.42 -22.08 24.46
N ARG A 317 0.57 -21.80 23.48
CA ARG A 317 -0.51 -20.82 23.61
C ARG A 317 -1.41 -21.08 24.82
N SER A 318 -1.84 -22.33 24.99
CA SER A 318 -2.70 -22.77 26.09
C SER A 318 -2.04 -22.51 27.44
N ASP A 319 -0.76 -22.83 27.55
CA ASP A 319 0.01 -22.69 28.78
C ASP A 319 0.07 -21.23 29.23
N VAL A 320 0.19 -20.29 28.27
CA VAL A 320 0.20 -18.85 28.57
C VAL A 320 -1.18 -18.36 29.03
N GLY A 321 -2.26 -18.79 28.36
CA GLY A 321 -3.62 -18.44 28.77
C GLY A 321 -3.95 -18.94 30.17
N ASP A 322 -3.60 -20.20 30.45
CA ASP A 322 -3.80 -20.83 31.76
C ASP A 322 -2.98 -20.12 32.85
N ALA A 323 -1.71 -19.82 32.59
CA ALA A 323 -0.84 -19.12 33.53
C ALA A 323 -1.27 -17.66 33.79
N ALA A 324 -1.73 -16.96 32.75
CA ALA A 324 -2.24 -15.60 32.84
C ALA A 324 -3.67 -15.53 33.41
N GLN A 325 -4.36 -16.67 33.57
CA GLN A 325 -5.78 -16.75 33.94
C GLN A 325 -6.71 -15.99 32.97
N VAL A 326 -6.39 -16.07 31.68
CA VAL A 326 -7.13 -15.45 30.57
C VAL A 326 -7.61 -16.54 29.63
N SER A 327 -8.82 -16.42 29.09
CA SER A 327 -9.32 -17.43 28.15
C SER A 327 -8.44 -17.51 26.89
N GLY A 328 -8.31 -18.69 26.29
CA GLY A 328 -7.54 -18.88 25.07
C GLY A 328 -8.01 -17.98 23.90
N ASP A 329 -9.30 -17.66 23.86
CA ASP A 329 -9.88 -16.74 22.87
C ASP A 329 -9.46 -15.28 23.09
N GLU A 330 -9.47 -14.81 24.34
CA GLU A 330 -9.02 -13.45 24.72
C GLU A 330 -7.52 -13.28 24.47
N ALA A 331 -6.71 -14.26 24.87
CA ALA A 331 -5.29 -14.30 24.59
C ALA A 331 -5.02 -14.23 23.07
N SER A 332 -5.77 -15.02 22.28
CA SER A 332 -5.70 -15.02 20.82
C SER A 332 -6.13 -13.70 20.18
N LYS A 333 -7.12 -12.99 20.73
CA LYS A 333 -7.48 -11.65 20.26
C LYS A 333 -6.33 -10.66 20.50
N PHE A 334 -5.67 -10.74 21.65
CA PHE A 334 -4.59 -9.83 22.02
C PHE A 334 -3.34 -10.01 21.15
N TRP A 335 -2.85 -11.24 20.96
CA TRP A 335 -1.68 -11.47 20.09
C TRP A 335 -1.96 -11.13 18.62
N ARG A 336 -3.16 -11.43 18.11
CA ARG A 336 -3.58 -11.00 16.77
C ARG A 336 -3.61 -9.48 16.65
N ALA A 337 -4.01 -8.78 17.71
CA ALA A 337 -3.97 -7.33 17.73
C ALA A 337 -2.53 -6.81 17.68
N LEU A 338 -1.58 -7.40 18.41
CA LEU A 338 -0.16 -7.04 18.35
C LEU A 338 0.52 -7.41 17.01
N GLY A 339 -0.12 -8.22 16.17
CA GLY A 339 0.42 -8.62 14.87
C GLY A 339 1.33 -9.85 14.90
N PHE A 340 1.39 -10.57 16.02
CA PHE A 340 2.17 -11.80 16.10
C PHE A 340 1.52 -12.93 15.30
N ALA A 341 2.35 -13.69 14.56
CA ALA A 341 1.90 -14.78 13.70
C ALA A 341 1.09 -15.81 14.49
N ASN A 342 0.05 -16.38 13.87
CA ASN A 342 -0.77 -17.44 14.45
C ASN A 342 0.07 -18.72 14.60
N ALA A 343 0.82 -18.82 15.71
CA ALA A 343 1.39 -20.07 16.20
C ALA A 343 0.27 -21.15 16.21
N ARG A 344 0.60 -22.40 15.90
CA ARG A 344 -0.35 -23.48 16.16
C ARG A 344 -0.49 -23.64 17.68
N ASP A 345 -1.61 -24.18 18.14
CA ASP A 345 -1.81 -24.40 19.58
C ASP A 345 -0.73 -25.31 20.16
N ASP A 346 -0.12 -26.15 19.33
CA ASP A 346 0.95 -27.06 19.70
C ASP A 346 2.38 -26.48 19.63
N ASP A 347 2.54 -25.26 19.14
CA ASP A 347 3.87 -24.67 18.96
C ASP A 347 4.40 -24.13 20.30
N VAL A 348 5.62 -24.52 20.67
CA VAL A 348 6.32 -24.03 21.87
C VAL A 348 7.12 -22.79 21.48
N VAL A 349 6.41 -21.66 21.37
CA VAL A 349 6.96 -20.39 20.85
C VAL A 349 6.70 -19.21 21.79
N PHE A 350 6.12 -19.46 22.96
CA PHE A 350 5.87 -18.45 23.99
C PHE A 350 6.75 -18.66 25.21
N SER A 351 6.85 -17.61 26.02
CA SER A 351 7.71 -17.51 27.18
C SER A 351 6.96 -16.88 28.36
N GLU A 352 7.59 -16.84 29.53
CA GLU A 352 7.04 -16.16 30.71
C GLU A 352 6.79 -14.65 30.45
N ALA A 353 7.55 -14.02 29.54
CA ALA A 353 7.30 -12.63 29.15
C ALA A 353 5.90 -12.45 28.52
N ASP A 354 5.42 -13.45 27.79
CA ASP A 354 4.08 -13.43 27.18
C ASP A 354 2.98 -13.53 28.25
N VAL A 355 3.21 -14.34 29.28
CA VAL A 355 2.32 -14.43 30.46
C VAL A 355 2.24 -13.08 31.15
N GLN A 356 3.38 -12.43 31.39
CA GLN A 356 3.44 -11.12 32.05
C GLN A 356 2.74 -10.04 31.23
N ALA A 357 2.99 -9.99 29.92
CA ALA A 357 2.36 -9.01 29.03
C ALA A 357 0.84 -9.19 28.98
N LEU A 358 0.36 -10.43 28.83
CA LEU A 358 -1.07 -10.72 28.76
C LEU A 358 -1.77 -10.42 30.09
N SER A 359 -1.16 -10.79 31.22
CA SER A 359 -1.68 -10.51 32.56
C SER A 359 -1.79 -9.02 32.85
N GLN A 360 -0.84 -8.21 32.36
CA GLN A 360 -0.90 -6.75 32.51
C GLN A 360 -2.07 -6.14 31.74
N VAL A 361 -2.32 -6.59 30.51
CA VAL A 361 -3.43 -6.06 29.71
C VAL A 361 -4.77 -6.51 30.27
N ASP A 362 -4.91 -7.78 30.65
CA ASP A 362 -6.12 -8.29 31.31
C ASP A 362 -6.43 -7.48 32.57
N LYS A 363 -5.42 -7.19 33.39
CA LYS A 363 -5.58 -6.35 34.58
C LYS A 363 -6.10 -4.95 34.25
N ILE A 364 -5.57 -4.29 33.21
CA ILE A 364 -6.04 -2.96 32.77
C ILE A 364 -7.52 -3.00 32.39
N VAL A 365 -7.97 -4.07 31.71
CA VAL A 365 -9.36 -4.23 31.30
C VAL A 365 -10.27 -4.57 32.49
N ARG A 366 -9.86 -5.51 33.36
CA ARG A 366 -10.61 -5.91 34.56
C ARG A 366 -10.76 -4.79 35.58
N ASP A 367 -9.71 -3.97 35.76
CA ASP A 367 -9.74 -2.80 36.64
C ASP A 367 -10.62 -1.66 36.07
N GLY A 368 -11.15 -1.80 34.85
CA GLY A 368 -12.03 -0.84 34.21
C GLY A 368 -11.33 0.43 33.71
N LEU A 369 -9.99 0.41 33.61
CA LEU A 369 -9.21 1.53 33.09
C LEU A 369 -9.40 1.70 31.57
N LEU A 370 -9.57 0.59 30.85
CA LEU A 370 -9.91 0.56 29.43
C LEU A 370 -10.95 -0.53 29.16
N ASP A 371 -11.87 -0.30 28.23
CA ASP A 371 -12.70 -1.38 27.69
C ASP A 371 -11.88 -2.29 26.74
N GLU A 372 -12.36 -3.51 26.50
CA GLU A 372 -11.69 -4.51 25.64
C GLU A 372 -11.43 -3.99 24.22
N THR A 373 -12.36 -3.21 23.66
CA THR A 373 -12.24 -2.68 22.28
C THR A 373 -11.10 -1.67 22.19
N THR A 374 -11.00 -0.79 23.18
CA THR A 374 -9.96 0.23 23.28
C THR A 374 -8.60 -0.42 23.54
N ALA A 375 -8.52 -1.40 24.44
CA ALA A 375 -7.29 -2.16 24.70
C ALA A 375 -6.77 -2.88 23.44
N LEU A 376 -7.65 -3.55 22.68
CA LEU A 376 -7.29 -4.17 21.40
C LEU A 376 -6.90 -3.13 20.34
N GLY A 377 -7.52 -1.94 20.34
CA GLY A 377 -7.13 -0.83 19.48
C GLY A 377 -5.71 -0.33 19.74
N LEU A 378 -5.35 -0.15 21.01
CA LEU A 378 -4.00 0.24 21.44
C LEU A 378 -2.98 -0.86 21.13
N ALA A 379 -3.32 -2.13 21.37
CA ALA A 379 -2.46 -3.26 21.02
C ALA A 379 -2.12 -3.25 19.51
N ARG A 380 -3.09 -2.99 18.62
CA ARG A 380 -2.84 -2.85 17.17
C ARG A 380 -1.96 -1.65 16.81
N ALA A 381 -2.12 -0.53 17.52
CA ALA A 381 -1.27 0.63 17.29
C ALA A 381 0.17 0.36 17.73
N LEU A 382 0.35 -0.23 18.91
CA LEU A 382 1.66 -0.64 19.43
C LEU A 382 2.32 -1.66 18.52
N GLY A 383 1.64 -2.75 18.19
CA GLY A 383 2.14 -3.82 17.32
C GLY A 383 2.69 -3.29 15.99
N ARG A 384 1.92 -2.46 15.28
CA ARG A 384 2.37 -1.83 14.02
C ARG A 384 3.57 -0.90 14.17
N THR A 385 3.69 -0.24 15.32
CA THR A 385 4.78 0.72 15.57
C THR A 385 6.06 -0.04 15.92
N THR A 386 5.97 -1.06 16.78
CA THR A 386 7.12 -1.87 17.19
C THR A 386 7.61 -2.79 16.09
N ASP A 387 6.73 -3.30 15.23
CA ASP A 387 7.07 -4.07 14.03
C ASP A 387 7.97 -3.25 13.09
N ARG A 388 7.51 -2.05 12.69
CA ARG A 388 8.31 -1.10 11.88
C ARG A 388 9.64 -0.75 12.54
N MET A 389 9.62 -0.49 13.85
CA MET A 389 10.84 -0.16 14.57
C MET A 389 11.84 -1.32 14.59
N GLY A 390 11.36 -2.56 14.75
CA GLY A 390 12.20 -3.75 14.69
C GLY A 390 12.90 -3.90 13.34
N MET A 391 12.13 -3.76 12.26
CA MET A 391 12.65 -3.82 10.88
C MET A 391 13.68 -2.71 10.62
N TRP A 392 13.39 -1.47 11.00
CA TRP A 392 14.34 -0.35 10.88
C TRP A 392 15.62 -0.56 11.70
N SER A 393 15.50 -1.08 12.92
CA SER A 393 16.66 -1.34 13.77
C SER A 393 17.57 -2.39 13.15
N LEU A 394 17.00 -3.45 12.57
CA LEU A 394 17.76 -4.49 11.88
C LEU A 394 18.44 -3.96 10.61
N GLN A 395 17.72 -3.15 9.82
CA GLN A 395 18.25 -2.54 8.61
C GLN A 395 19.44 -1.60 8.93
N LEU A 396 19.26 -0.64 9.83
CA LEU A 396 20.31 0.32 10.20
C LEU A 396 21.56 -0.36 10.75
N VAL A 397 21.39 -1.41 11.55
CA VAL A 397 22.52 -2.19 12.07
C VAL A 397 23.19 -2.97 10.95
N THR A 398 22.42 -3.56 10.04
CA THR A 398 22.96 -4.31 8.90
C THR A 398 23.76 -3.40 7.97
N ASP A 399 23.24 -2.23 7.63
CA ASP A 399 23.93 -1.21 6.83
C ASP A 399 25.22 -0.73 7.51
N MET A 400 25.18 -0.54 8.83
CA MET A 400 26.36 -0.17 9.63
C MET A 400 27.44 -1.27 9.60
N VAL A 401 27.03 -2.55 9.63
CA VAL A 401 27.96 -3.68 9.64
C VAL A 401 28.51 -3.97 8.23
N SER A 402 27.70 -3.80 7.17
CA SER A 402 28.11 -4.03 5.78
C SER A 402 29.03 -2.93 5.22
N GLY A 403 28.91 -1.70 5.72
CA GLY A 403 29.65 -0.55 5.17
C GLY A 403 29.28 -0.26 3.71
N GLU A 404 30.27 0.14 2.88
CA GLU A 404 30.06 0.43 1.44
C GLU A 404 30.02 -0.82 0.53
N ASN A 405 30.28 -2.02 1.06
CA ASN A 405 30.28 -3.26 0.28
C ASN A 405 28.90 -3.92 0.32
N ILE A 406 28.11 -3.71 -0.74
CA ILE A 406 26.83 -4.39 -0.98
C ILE A 406 27.08 -5.80 -1.54
N ALA A 407 27.83 -6.63 -0.81
CA ALA A 407 27.83 -8.06 -1.08
C ALA A 407 26.53 -8.66 -0.52
N GLU A 408 26.05 -9.75 -1.12
CA GLU A 408 24.90 -10.53 -0.62
C GLU A 408 25.00 -10.72 0.90
N VAL A 409 23.87 -10.62 1.61
CA VAL A 409 23.82 -10.93 3.05
C VAL A 409 24.18 -12.40 3.23
N ASP A 410 25.46 -12.66 3.48
CA ASP A 410 25.91 -13.99 3.83
C ASP A 410 25.50 -14.32 5.27
N SER A 411 25.60 -15.60 5.63
CA SER A 411 25.22 -16.07 6.96
C SER A 411 26.03 -15.41 8.08
N GLN A 412 27.23 -14.91 7.79
CA GLN A 412 28.10 -14.29 8.77
C GLN A 412 27.65 -12.84 9.06
N LEU A 413 27.32 -12.07 8.02
CA LEU A 413 26.75 -10.73 8.16
C LEU A 413 25.41 -10.79 8.92
N ALA A 414 24.52 -11.71 8.56
CA ALA A 414 23.24 -11.89 9.27
C ALA A 414 23.42 -12.20 10.76
N HIS A 415 24.39 -13.07 11.10
CA HIS A 415 24.70 -13.43 12.48
C HIS A 415 25.23 -12.23 13.28
N VAL A 416 26.18 -11.48 12.72
CA VAL A 416 26.75 -10.30 13.36
C VAL A 416 25.71 -9.18 13.52
N SER A 417 24.89 -8.94 12.51
CA SER A 417 23.81 -7.96 12.58
C SER A 417 22.79 -8.33 13.65
N ALA A 418 22.34 -9.58 13.70
CA ALA A 418 21.36 -10.03 14.69
C ALA A 418 21.88 -9.89 16.14
N GLU A 419 23.12 -10.33 16.40
CA GLU A 419 23.79 -10.12 17.69
C GLU A 419 23.85 -8.64 18.08
N ARG A 420 24.22 -7.78 17.11
CA ARG A 420 24.37 -6.35 17.34
C ARG A 420 23.03 -5.65 17.60
N VAL A 421 21.94 -6.09 16.94
CA VAL A 421 20.59 -5.59 17.20
C VAL A 421 20.14 -5.95 18.61
N VAL A 422 20.39 -7.18 19.08
CA VAL A 422 20.03 -7.59 20.45
C VAL A 422 20.76 -6.72 21.49
N ASP A 423 22.05 -6.48 21.28
CA ASP A 423 22.84 -5.59 22.16
C ASP A 423 22.37 -4.13 22.11
N LEU A 424 21.90 -3.67 20.95
CA LEU A 424 21.37 -2.32 20.76
C LEU A 424 19.98 -2.17 21.40
N ALA A 425 19.11 -3.17 21.27
CA ALA A 425 17.76 -3.16 21.82
C ALA A 425 17.77 -2.87 23.32
N ALA A 426 18.64 -3.55 24.07
CA ALA A 426 18.80 -3.33 25.52
C ALA A 426 19.22 -1.89 25.88
N ARG A 427 19.88 -1.17 24.96
CA ARG A 427 20.30 0.23 25.16
C ARG A 427 19.24 1.24 24.72
N LEU A 428 18.42 0.87 23.74
CA LEU A 428 17.35 1.72 23.20
C LEU A 428 16.06 1.65 24.00
N GLU A 429 15.79 0.55 24.70
CA GLU A 429 14.55 0.38 25.47
C GLU A 429 14.28 1.53 26.47
N PRO A 430 15.26 2.02 27.27
CA PRO A 430 15.02 3.19 28.15
C PRO A 430 14.69 4.47 27.37
N LEU A 431 15.29 4.65 26.18
CA LEU A 431 15.04 5.79 25.32
C LEU A 431 13.62 5.73 24.72
N LEU A 432 13.14 4.53 24.36
CA LEU A 432 11.76 4.34 23.90
C LEU A 432 10.76 4.70 24.98
N LEU A 433 10.99 4.23 26.20
CA LEU A 433 10.12 4.55 27.33
C LEU A 433 10.13 6.06 27.63
N TYR A 434 11.29 6.71 27.56
CA TYR A 434 11.41 8.16 27.70
C TYR A 434 10.64 8.89 26.59
N ALA A 435 10.86 8.54 25.32
CA ALA A 435 10.23 9.19 24.18
C ALA A 435 8.71 9.02 24.21
N PHE A 436 8.22 7.81 24.52
CA PHE A 436 6.81 7.53 24.71
C PHE A 436 6.20 8.44 25.79
N ARG A 437 6.83 8.53 26.97
CA ARG A 437 6.37 9.39 28.07
C ARG A 437 6.37 10.87 27.69
N ARG A 438 7.41 11.32 26.98
CA ARG A 438 7.52 12.72 26.52
C ARG A 438 6.41 13.05 25.52
N ASN A 439 6.18 12.18 24.54
CA ASN A 439 5.13 12.34 23.53
C ASN A 439 3.74 12.30 24.14
N LEU A 440 3.52 11.44 25.14
CA LEU A 440 2.27 11.40 25.90
C LEU A 440 2.05 12.72 26.65
N GLY A 441 3.09 13.29 27.26
CA GLY A 441 3.03 14.61 27.89
C GLY A 441 2.64 15.72 26.90
N VAL A 442 3.19 15.71 25.69
CA VAL A 442 2.82 16.65 24.62
C VAL A 442 1.35 16.46 24.21
N ALA A 443 0.90 15.23 24.03
CA ALA A 443 -0.49 14.92 23.67
C ALA A 443 -1.48 15.37 24.74
N ILE A 444 -1.16 15.17 26.03
CA ILE A 444 -1.96 15.63 27.16
C ILE A 444 -2.02 17.16 27.19
N SER A 445 -0.88 17.85 27.03
CA SER A 445 -0.87 19.32 26.97
C SER A 445 -1.73 19.86 25.83
N ARG A 446 -1.71 19.21 24.65
CA ARG A 446 -2.58 19.56 23.53
C ARG A 446 -4.05 19.32 23.85
N LEU A 447 -4.39 18.17 24.43
CA LEU A 447 -5.77 17.85 24.84
C LEU A 447 -6.32 18.90 25.82
N VAL A 448 -5.51 19.32 26.80
CA VAL A 448 -5.90 20.35 27.77
C VAL A 448 -6.08 21.71 27.09
N ALA A 449 -5.15 22.10 26.21
CA ALA A 449 -5.26 23.35 25.44
C ALA A 449 -6.49 23.38 24.52
N ASP A 450 -6.85 22.24 23.92
CA ASP A 450 -7.99 22.12 23.00
C ASP A 450 -9.35 21.99 23.73
N SER A 451 -9.37 21.86 25.06
CA SER A 451 -10.57 21.59 25.88
C SER A 451 -11.41 22.83 26.25
N GLU A 452 -11.16 23.98 25.63
CA GLU A 452 -12.03 25.15 25.82
C GLU A 452 -13.46 24.90 25.27
N PRO A 453 -14.51 25.43 25.92
CA PRO A 453 -15.86 24.84 25.89
C PRO A 453 -16.64 24.87 24.56
N GLU A 454 -16.11 25.45 23.49
CA GLU A 454 -16.82 25.59 22.21
C GLU A 454 -16.53 24.47 21.17
N THR A 455 -15.65 23.51 21.46
CA THR A 455 -15.02 22.65 20.44
C THR A 455 -15.51 21.19 20.39
N HIS A 456 -16.76 20.89 20.73
CA HIS A 456 -17.29 19.52 20.61
C HIS A 456 -17.50 18.99 19.17
N ILE A 457 -17.07 19.71 18.13
CA ILE A 457 -17.02 19.23 16.73
C ILE A 457 -15.74 19.75 16.04
N GLY A 458 -14.62 19.02 16.13
CA GLY A 458 -13.38 19.29 15.37
C GLY A 458 -12.57 20.52 15.83
N VAL A 459 -11.24 20.40 15.79
CA VAL A 459 -10.29 21.48 16.14
C VAL A 459 -10.01 22.34 14.90
N VAL A 460 -9.90 23.66 15.08
CA VAL A 460 -9.47 24.57 14.00
C VAL A 460 -7.95 24.46 13.86
N ARG A 461 -7.48 24.20 12.65
CA ARG A 461 -6.05 24.10 12.31
C ARG A 461 -5.80 24.78 10.98
N THR A 462 -4.57 25.23 10.79
CA THR A 462 -4.01 25.53 9.48
C THR A 462 -3.26 24.29 9.00
N VAL A 463 -3.68 23.75 7.86
CA VAL A 463 -3.13 22.53 7.27
C VAL A 463 -2.33 22.91 6.03
N GLY A 464 -1.14 22.33 5.89
CA GLY A 464 -0.30 22.53 4.72
C GLY A 464 0.24 21.23 4.16
N PHE A 465 0.38 21.19 2.85
CA PHE A 465 1.09 20.15 2.12
C PHE A 465 2.25 20.80 1.36
N ALA A 466 3.46 20.28 1.56
CA ALA A 466 4.63 20.67 0.77
C ALA A 466 5.11 19.48 -0.06
N ASP A 467 5.31 19.69 -1.35
CA ASP A 467 5.57 18.67 -2.36
C ASP A 467 6.83 19.01 -3.17
N LEU A 468 7.68 18.02 -3.48
CA LEU A 468 8.86 18.18 -4.32
C LEU A 468 8.49 18.22 -5.81
N VAL A 469 8.84 19.31 -6.49
CA VAL A 469 8.50 19.51 -7.90
C VAL A 469 9.29 18.56 -8.79
N SER A 470 8.60 17.94 -9.76
CA SER A 470 9.20 17.02 -10.74
C SER A 470 9.88 15.79 -10.13
N TYR A 471 9.54 15.42 -8.90
CA TYR A 471 10.07 14.23 -8.23
C TYR A 471 9.95 12.95 -9.09
N THR A 472 8.81 12.74 -9.77
CA THR A 472 8.61 11.57 -10.66
C THR A 472 9.60 11.50 -11.83
N ARG A 473 10.12 12.66 -12.28
CA ARG A 473 11.15 12.72 -13.33
C ARG A 473 12.53 12.44 -12.75
N LEU A 474 12.80 12.97 -11.56
CA LEU A 474 14.05 12.77 -10.83
C LEU A 474 14.27 11.30 -10.43
N VAL A 475 13.21 10.62 -9.98
CA VAL A 475 13.20 9.17 -9.66
C VAL A 475 13.69 8.30 -10.82
N ARG A 476 13.49 8.72 -12.08
CA ARG A 476 13.96 7.96 -13.26
C ARG A 476 15.45 8.14 -13.55
N GLN A 477 16.08 9.15 -12.97
CA GLN A 477 17.46 9.54 -13.23
C GLN A 477 18.38 9.19 -12.05
N LEU A 478 17.84 9.08 -10.84
CA LEU A 478 18.57 8.69 -9.64
C LEU A 478 18.69 7.17 -9.52
N SER A 479 19.83 6.71 -9.02
CA SER A 479 19.97 5.36 -8.49
C SER A 479 19.11 5.16 -7.22
N GLU A 480 18.84 3.91 -6.86
CA GLU A 480 18.06 3.58 -5.65
C GLU A 480 18.67 4.19 -4.38
N ARG A 481 20.01 4.24 -4.28
CA ARG A 481 20.73 4.85 -3.17
C ARG A 481 20.55 6.37 -3.11
N GLU A 482 20.66 7.05 -4.24
CA GLU A 482 20.48 8.49 -4.32
C GLU A 482 19.03 8.89 -4.02
N LEU A 483 18.07 8.09 -4.48
CA LEU A 483 16.66 8.30 -4.16
C LEU A 483 16.38 8.12 -2.66
N GLY A 484 16.90 7.05 -2.05
CA GLY A 484 16.76 6.82 -0.60
C GLY A 484 17.38 7.95 0.23
N ALA A 485 18.57 8.42 -0.17
CA ALA A 485 19.23 9.55 0.49
C ALA A 485 18.44 10.86 0.35
N LEU A 486 17.83 11.11 -0.81
CA LEU A 486 16.98 12.29 -1.03
C LEU A 486 15.72 12.24 -0.17
N VAL A 487 15.03 11.09 -0.10
CA VAL A 487 13.82 10.94 0.71
C VAL A 487 14.13 11.14 2.19
N LEU A 488 15.17 10.48 2.73
CA LEU A 488 15.57 10.66 4.13
C LEU A 488 15.96 12.11 4.44
N ARG A 489 16.63 12.78 3.50
CA ARG A 489 17.00 14.20 3.63
C ARG A 489 15.77 15.10 3.65
N PHE A 490 14.79 14.84 2.78
CA PHE A 490 13.52 15.55 2.76
C PHE A 490 12.72 15.33 4.04
N GLU A 491 12.61 14.08 4.51
CA GLU A 491 11.93 13.73 5.76
C GLU A 491 12.55 14.45 6.97
N ALA A 492 13.89 14.45 7.06
CA ALA A 492 14.61 15.13 8.14
C ALA A 492 14.40 16.65 8.10
N LEU A 493 14.59 17.28 6.93
CA LEU A 493 14.40 18.71 6.74
C LEU A 493 12.97 19.13 7.10
N ALA A 494 11.98 18.39 6.60
CA ALA A 494 10.57 18.67 6.87
C ALA A 494 10.23 18.54 8.36
N ALA A 495 10.71 17.47 9.01
CA ALA A 495 10.50 17.26 10.43
C ALA A 495 11.14 18.37 11.29
N ASP A 496 12.34 18.80 10.95
CA ASP A 496 13.08 19.84 11.68
C ASP A 496 12.39 21.21 11.55
N VAL A 497 12.10 21.65 10.32
CA VAL A 497 11.45 22.94 10.06
C VAL A 497 10.07 22.99 10.70
N VAL A 498 9.25 21.95 10.54
CA VAL A 498 7.90 21.90 11.13
C VAL A 498 7.97 21.96 12.66
N SER A 499 8.91 21.23 13.27
CA SER A 499 9.06 21.19 14.73
C SER A 499 9.59 22.50 15.29
N GLN A 500 10.50 23.17 14.58
CA GLN A 500 11.07 24.47 14.97
C GLN A 500 9.99 25.54 15.15
N HIS A 501 8.96 25.50 14.33
CA HIS A 501 7.82 26.43 14.39
C HIS A 501 6.65 25.92 15.24
N GLY A 502 6.82 24.85 16.02
CA GLY A 502 5.76 24.30 16.88
C GLY A 502 4.64 23.58 16.12
N GLY A 503 4.84 23.27 14.84
CA GLY A 503 3.93 22.48 14.03
C GLY A 503 3.99 20.99 14.33
N ALA A 504 3.06 20.26 13.74
CA ALA A 504 3.05 18.80 13.77
C ALA A 504 3.14 18.26 12.36
N VAL A 505 4.16 17.44 12.09
CA VAL A 505 4.17 16.53 10.94
C VAL A 505 3.10 15.48 11.20
N VAL A 506 2.06 15.46 10.37
CA VAL A 506 0.97 14.49 10.47
C VAL A 506 1.41 13.19 9.83
N LYS A 507 1.93 13.27 8.61
CA LYS A 507 2.48 12.13 7.87
C LYS A 507 3.37 12.60 6.71
N MET A 508 4.27 11.71 6.32
CA MET A 508 5.02 11.78 5.06
C MET A 508 4.34 10.86 4.04
N VAL A 509 4.22 11.33 2.81
CA VAL A 509 3.68 10.55 1.67
C VAL A 509 4.68 10.65 0.53
N GLY A 510 5.74 9.84 0.58
CA GLY A 510 6.80 9.84 -0.43
C GLY A 510 7.56 11.18 -0.45
N ASP A 511 7.26 11.99 -1.46
CA ASP A 511 7.82 13.32 -1.74
C ASP A 511 6.99 14.48 -1.19
N GLU A 512 5.90 14.18 -0.48
CA GLU A 512 5.02 15.16 0.13
C GLU A 512 5.04 15.07 1.67
N VAL A 513 5.05 16.22 2.34
CA VAL A 513 4.83 16.33 3.79
C VAL A 513 3.48 16.98 4.07
N LEU A 514 2.65 16.31 4.88
CA LEU A 514 1.46 16.89 5.49
C LEU A 514 1.81 17.42 6.87
N PHE A 515 1.68 18.74 7.06
CA PHE A 515 1.86 19.39 8.35
C PHE A 515 0.60 20.12 8.80
N SER A 516 0.51 20.36 10.10
CA SER A 516 -0.55 21.16 10.69
C SER A 516 -0.02 22.07 11.78
N HIS A 517 -0.64 23.22 11.94
CA HIS A 517 -0.32 24.19 12.97
C HIS A 517 -1.61 24.75 13.61
N PRO A 518 -1.64 25.05 14.92
CA PRO A 518 -2.78 25.70 15.55
C PRO A 518 -3.13 27.07 14.94
N ASN A 519 -2.12 27.83 14.52
CA ASN A 519 -2.22 29.22 14.08
C ASN A 519 -1.73 29.41 12.64
N VAL A 520 -2.24 30.42 11.92
CA VAL A 520 -1.80 30.76 10.55
C VAL A 520 -0.34 31.21 10.50
N GLU A 521 0.11 32.04 11.43
CA GLU A 521 1.49 32.56 11.46
C GLU A 521 2.55 31.44 11.43
N GLY A 522 2.46 30.48 12.34
CA GLY A 522 3.40 29.37 12.38
C GLY A 522 3.33 28.49 11.14
N ALA A 523 2.15 28.27 10.55
CA ALA A 523 2.03 27.53 9.29
C ALA A 523 2.69 28.26 8.11
N VAL A 524 2.53 29.59 8.03
CA VAL A 524 3.17 30.41 7.00
C VAL A 524 4.69 30.41 7.15
N ASN A 525 5.20 30.50 8.37
CA ASN A 525 6.64 30.41 8.63
C ASN A 525 7.21 29.03 8.25
N ILE A 526 6.51 27.95 8.57
CA ILE A 526 6.87 26.60 8.09
C ILE A 526 6.93 26.57 6.57
N ALA A 527 5.89 27.06 5.88
CA ALA A 527 5.84 27.04 4.43
C ALA A 527 7.02 27.78 3.80
N PHE A 528 7.34 28.99 4.28
CA PHE A 528 8.46 29.76 3.75
C PHE A 528 9.82 29.14 4.07
N ASP A 529 10.02 28.64 5.29
CA ASP A 529 11.30 28.03 5.67
C ASP A 529 11.52 26.70 4.92
N LEU A 530 10.46 25.94 4.62
CA LEU A 530 10.56 24.75 3.76
C LEU A 530 11.01 25.12 2.35
N LEU A 531 10.38 26.14 1.74
CA LEU A 531 10.76 26.61 0.41
C LEU A 531 12.22 27.11 0.38
N GLN A 532 12.61 27.90 1.38
CA GLN A 532 13.96 28.44 1.49
C GLN A 532 15.00 27.33 1.73
N ALA A 533 14.71 26.38 2.62
CA ALA A 533 15.63 25.28 2.90
C ALA A 533 15.81 24.36 1.69
N ALA A 534 14.76 24.15 0.88
CA ALA A 534 14.85 23.45 -0.38
C ALA A 534 15.69 24.21 -1.43
N GLU A 535 15.57 25.54 -1.49
CA GLU A 535 16.34 26.37 -2.41
C GLU A 535 17.83 26.42 -2.06
N LEU A 536 18.18 26.33 -0.77
CA LEU A 536 19.57 26.33 -0.29
C LEU A 536 20.27 24.97 -0.41
N ASP A 537 19.53 23.89 -0.68
CA ASP A 537 20.09 22.54 -0.82
C ASP A 537 20.15 22.15 -2.30
N ASP A 538 21.35 22.17 -2.89
CA ASP A 538 21.60 21.84 -4.30
C ASP A 538 21.10 20.43 -4.71
N LEU A 539 20.93 19.53 -3.75
CA LEU A 539 20.44 18.17 -3.99
C LEU A 539 18.91 18.08 -3.89
N MET A 540 18.25 19.12 -3.37
CA MET A 540 16.81 19.17 -3.16
C MET A 540 16.10 19.83 -4.34
N PRO A 541 15.11 19.17 -4.95
CA PRO A 541 14.23 19.84 -5.90
C PRO A 541 13.48 21.00 -5.25
N GLN A 542 13.09 21.97 -6.07
CA GLN A 542 12.19 23.03 -5.62
C GLN A 542 10.91 22.43 -5.01
N MET A 543 10.44 23.04 -3.93
CA MET A 543 9.18 22.68 -3.30
C MET A 543 8.06 23.59 -3.77
N ARG A 544 6.83 23.14 -3.60
CA ARG A 544 5.62 23.97 -3.67
C ARG A 544 4.74 23.67 -2.47
N VAL A 545 4.05 24.68 -1.96
CA VAL A 545 3.23 24.53 -0.75
C VAL A 545 1.80 24.99 -1.02
N GLY A 546 0.83 24.20 -0.57
CA GLY A 546 -0.58 24.57 -0.54
C GLY A 546 -1.13 24.50 0.89
N MET A 547 -1.87 25.53 1.32
CA MET A 547 -2.42 25.58 2.69
C MET A 547 -3.89 25.98 2.74
N ALA A 548 -4.60 25.46 3.73
CA ALA A 548 -5.98 25.85 4.02
C ALA A 548 -6.24 25.88 5.53
N GLY A 549 -7.11 26.80 5.95
CA GLY A 549 -7.51 26.98 7.34
C GLY A 549 -8.91 26.45 7.59
N GLY A 550 -9.14 25.78 8.72
CA GLY A 550 -10.49 25.41 9.14
C GLY A 550 -10.55 24.22 10.07
N ARG A 551 -11.75 23.68 10.24
CA ARG A 551 -12.01 22.56 11.16
C ARG A 551 -11.48 21.26 10.57
N VAL A 552 -10.75 20.50 11.39
CA VAL A 552 -10.28 19.15 11.06
C VAL A 552 -10.72 18.14 12.10
N LEU A 553 -10.93 16.90 11.65
CA LEU A 553 -11.15 15.75 12.51
C LEU A 553 -9.81 15.08 12.77
N ALA A 554 -9.27 15.23 13.97
CA ALA A 554 -8.07 14.52 14.40
C ALA A 554 -8.42 13.10 14.87
N ARG A 555 -7.79 12.08 14.30
CA ARG A 555 -8.01 10.67 14.69
C ARG A 555 -6.73 9.86 14.52
N LEU A 556 -6.30 9.19 15.60
CA LEU A 556 -5.13 8.28 15.59
C LEU A 556 -3.84 8.91 15.03
N GLY A 557 -3.61 10.20 15.29
CA GLY A 557 -2.44 10.92 14.81
C GLY A 557 -2.55 11.46 13.37
N ASP A 558 -3.65 11.18 12.67
CA ASP A 558 -3.96 11.74 11.34
C ASP A 558 -5.05 12.83 11.43
N ILE A 559 -5.20 13.62 10.37
CA ILE A 559 -6.25 14.64 10.24
C ILE A 559 -7.07 14.44 8.97
N TYR A 560 -8.38 14.64 9.09
CA TYR A 560 -9.33 14.48 7.98
C TYR A 560 -10.28 15.67 7.88
N GLY A 561 -10.82 15.91 6.67
CA GLY A 561 -11.90 16.86 6.43
C GLY A 561 -11.68 17.75 5.20
N ASN A 562 -12.64 18.63 4.95
CA ASN A 562 -12.63 19.52 3.78
C ASN A 562 -11.41 20.46 3.76
N THR A 563 -10.92 20.90 4.94
CA THR A 563 -9.69 21.71 5.04
C THR A 563 -8.47 20.95 4.53
N VAL A 564 -8.33 19.66 4.86
CA VAL A 564 -7.23 18.81 4.39
C VAL A 564 -7.32 18.62 2.86
N ASN A 565 -8.51 18.31 2.36
CA ASN A 565 -8.74 18.15 0.92
C ASN A 565 -8.40 19.44 0.16
N ARG A 566 -8.75 20.61 0.71
CA ARG A 566 -8.44 21.91 0.11
C ARG A 566 -6.96 22.20 0.06
N ALA A 567 -6.24 22.00 1.17
CA ALA A 567 -4.79 22.20 1.22
C ALA A 567 -4.08 21.33 0.16
N SER A 568 -4.40 20.02 0.09
CA SER A 568 -3.81 19.10 -0.90
C SER A 568 -4.08 19.53 -2.35
N ARG A 569 -5.31 19.98 -2.65
CA ARG A 569 -5.67 20.44 -3.99
C ARG A 569 -4.99 21.76 -4.37
N LEU A 570 -4.81 22.67 -3.42
CA LEU A 570 -4.03 23.89 -3.62
C LEU A 570 -2.55 23.57 -3.92
N THR A 571 -1.95 22.60 -3.23
CA THR A 571 -0.56 22.18 -3.50
C THR A 571 -0.40 21.64 -4.92
N THR A 572 -1.39 20.90 -5.42
CA THR A 572 -1.36 20.31 -6.77
C THR A 572 -1.22 21.37 -7.87
N VAL A 573 -1.83 22.53 -7.67
CA VAL A 573 -1.89 23.65 -8.64
C VAL A 573 -0.92 24.78 -8.30
N ALA A 574 -0.26 24.74 -7.14
CA ALA A 574 0.76 25.69 -6.74
C ALA A 574 1.96 25.63 -7.70
N GLN A 575 2.54 26.79 -7.99
CA GLN A 575 3.74 26.89 -8.79
C GLN A 575 4.98 26.53 -7.94
N PRO A 576 6.06 26.01 -8.55
CA PRO A 576 7.33 25.78 -7.86
C PRO A 576 7.82 27.05 -7.15
N GLY A 577 8.25 26.91 -5.90
CA GLY A 577 8.72 28.01 -5.06
C GLY A 577 7.63 28.92 -4.50
N THR A 578 6.34 28.54 -4.60
CA THR A 578 5.22 29.38 -4.13
C THR A 578 4.42 28.74 -3.02
N VAL A 579 3.79 29.58 -2.20
CA VAL A 579 2.82 29.19 -1.18
C VAL A 579 1.43 29.63 -1.63
N LEU A 580 0.58 28.68 -2.00
CA LEU A 580 -0.80 28.94 -2.43
C LEU A 580 -1.79 28.64 -1.31
N VAL A 581 -2.68 29.57 -0.98
CA VAL A 581 -3.57 29.46 0.17
C VAL A 581 -5.03 29.75 -0.17
N ASP A 582 -5.92 29.28 0.70
CA ASP A 582 -7.35 29.63 0.61
C ASP A 582 -7.64 31.03 1.19
N PRO A 583 -8.81 31.63 0.87
CA PRO A 583 -9.15 32.97 1.34
C PRO A 583 -9.06 33.16 2.86
N GLY A 584 -9.44 32.14 3.63
CA GLY A 584 -9.43 32.21 5.10
C GLY A 584 -8.02 32.31 5.68
N VAL A 585 -7.05 31.60 5.10
CA VAL A 585 -5.64 31.76 5.46
C VAL A 585 -5.08 33.08 4.95
N ALA A 586 -5.44 33.50 3.73
CA ALA A 586 -4.98 34.77 3.16
C ALA A 586 -5.38 35.98 4.01
N GLU A 587 -6.64 36.03 4.45
CA GLU A 587 -7.17 37.11 5.30
C GLU A 587 -6.38 37.25 6.60
N GLN A 588 -6.04 36.14 7.25
CA GLN A 588 -5.23 36.15 8.47
C GLN A 588 -3.76 36.46 8.19
N ALA A 589 -3.22 35.96 7.07
CA ALA A 589 -1.84 36.18 6.69
C ALA A 589 -1.54 37.65 6.34
N GLN A 590 -2.53 38.40 5.82
CA GLN A 590 -2.39 39.84 5.54
C GLN A 590 -2.12 40.68 6.81
N ALA A 591 -2.44 40.17 8.00
CA ALA A 591 -2.13 40.82 9.26
C ALA A 591 -0.66 40.63 9.70
N LEU A 592 0.08 39.74 9.03
CA LEU A 592 1.48 39.46 9.35
C LEU A 592 2.39 40.48 8.66
N PRO A 593 3.29 41.15 9.42
CA PRO A 593 4.05 42.30 8.90
C PRO A 593 5.00 41.94 7.73
N GLU A 594 5.46 40.70 7.64
CA GLU A 594 6.44 40.26 6.64
C GLU A 594 5.81 39.52 5.45
N VAL A 595 4.48 39.46 5.36
CA VAL A 595 3.76 38.64 4.37
C VAL A 595 2.96 39.51 3.42
N VAL A 596 3.14 39.28 2.12
CA VAL A 596 2.32 39.86 1.06
C VAL A 596 1.42 38.76 0.51
N ALA A 597 0.11 38.97 0.58
CA ALA A 597 -0.89 38.09 0.00
C ALA A 597 -1.45 38.71 -1.29
N THR A 598 -1.32 38.01 -2.41
CA THR A 598 -1.84 38.46 -3.71
C THR A 598 -2.89 37.49 -4.22
N SER A 599 -4.08 38.00 -4.54
CA SER A 599 -5.14 37.17 -5.14
C SER A 599 -4.74 36.72 -6.54
N VAL A 600 -5.13 35.51 -6.92
CA VAL A 600 -4.93 34.93 -8.25
C VAL A 600 -6.27 34.58 -8.88
N ASP A 601 -6.28 34.43 -10.20
CA ASP A 601 -7.51 34.12 -10.95
C ASP A 601 -8.25 32.92 -10.36
N PRO A 602 -9.59 32.95 -10.28
CA PRO A 602 -10.38 31.84 -9.76
C PRO A 602 -10.05 30.53 -10.48
N ILE A 603 -9.72 29.52 -9.70
CA ILE A 603 -9.43 28.17 -10.18
C ILE A 603 -10.53 27.20 -9.81
N GLU A 604 -10.75 26.19 -10.64
CA GLU A 604 -11.61 25.07 -10.31
C GLU A 604 -10.79 23.98 -9.62
N LEU A 605 -11.04 23.75 -8.33
CA LEU A 605 -10.43 22.65 -7.60
C LEU A 605 -11.33 21.41 -7.66
N ARG A 606 -10.79 20.32 -8.21
CA ARG A 606 -11.50 19.04 -8.37
C ARG A 606 -12.10 18.56 -7.04
N GLY A 607 -13.42 18.45 -7.00
CA GLY A 607 -14.20 17.97 -5.83
C GLY A 607 -14.45 19.02 -4.74
N ILE A 608 -14.00 20.26 -4.94
CA ILE A 608 -14.21 21.40 -4.02
C ILE A 608 -15.07 22.47 -4.70
N GLY A 609 -14.86 22.69 -6.01
CA GLY A 609 -15.53 23.72 -6.80
C GLY A 609 -14.62 24.91 -7.09
N HIS A 610 -15.21 26.01 -7.57
CA HIS A 610 -14.48 27.24 -7.83
C HIS A 610 -14.05 27.92 -6.53
N MET A 611 -12.79 28.36 -6.49
CA MET A 611 -12.30 29.24 -5.44
C MET A 611 -11.28 30.23 -5.98
N GLU A 612 -11.16 31.36 -5.30
CA GLU A 612 -10.15 32.38 -5.57
C GLU A 612 -8.98 32.17 -4.59
N PRO A 613 -7.87 31.57 -5.04
CA PRO A 613 -6.72 31.32 -4.17
C PRO A 613 -5.87 32.59 -4.03
N TRP A 614 -4.92 32.55 -3.11
CA TRP A 614 -3.97 33.63 -2.90
C TRP A 614 -2.55 33.08 -2.86
N VAL A 615 -1.60 33.79 -3.47
CA VAL A 615 -0.17 33.50 -3.32
C VAL A 615 0.37 34.32 -2.16
N LEU A 616 1.07 33.67 -1.24
CA LEU A 616 1.83 34.32 -0.18
C LEU A 616 3.31 34.42 -0.58
N THR A 617 3.89 35.61 -0.42
CA THR A 617 5.33 35.87 -0.58
C THR A 617 5.86 36.62 0.63
N ARG A 618 7.15 36.44 0.97
CA ARG A 618 7.80 37.34 1.94
C ARG A 618 7.95 38.73 1.33
N GLN A 619 7.84 39.76 2.16
CA GLN A 619 7.97 41.15 1.72
C GLN A 619 9.34 41.46 1.07
N ALA A 620 10.40 40.72 1.42
CA ALA A 620 11.72 40.85 0.80
C ALA A 620 11.78 40.32 -0.64
N ASP A 621 10.85 39.44 -1.04
CA ASP A 621 10.82 38.74 -2.34
C ASP A 621 9.69 39.24 -3.26
N ALA A 622 8.94 40.25 -2.84
CA ALA A 622 7.82 40.78 -3.62
C ALA A 622 8.35 41.48 -4.90
N PRO A 623 7.86 41.14 -6.11
CA PRO A 623 8.29 41.80 -7.33
C PRO A 623 7.92 43.29 -7.27
N GLU A 624 8.90 44.18 -7.44
CA GLU A 624 8.67 45.62 -7.53
C GLU A 624 7.62 45.91 -8.61
N GLY A 625 6.44 46.35 -8.18
CA GLY A 625 5.29 46.56 -9.05
C GLY A 625 5.57 47.58 -10.16
N ARG A 626 5.27 47.20 -11.41
CA ARG A 626 5.06 48.16 -12.50
C ARG A 626 3.83 48.99 -12.16
N SER A 627 4.06 50.29 -11.97
CA SER A 627 3.04 51.34 -11.87
C SER A 627 2.43 51.66 -13.24
#